data_AF-A0A978SEW3-F1
#
_entry.id   AF-A0A978SEW3-F1
#
_cell.length_a   1.000
_cell.length_b   1.000
_cell.length_c   1.000
_cell.angle_alpha   90.00
_cell.angle_beta   90.00
_cell.angle_gamma   90.00
#
_symmetry.space_group_name_H-M   'P 1'
#
loop_
_entity.id
_entity.type
_entity.pdbx_description
1 polymer ?
#
loop_
_entity_poly.entity_id
_entity_poly.type
_entity_poly.pdbx_seq_one_letter_code
_entity_poly.pdbx_strand_id
1 'polypeptide(L)' 'MPPTKKEKVTFTCTAETKQALEAWAEREGRTVSNLVERLVLAALANQEK' A
#
# COMPACT_ATOMS: atom_id res chain seq x y z
N MET A 1 -2.00 -16.49 -19.27
CA MET A 1 -1.09 -16.07 -18.18
C MET A 1 -1.86 -16.28 -16.88
N PRO A 2 -1.39 -17.10 -15.93
CA PRO A 2 -2.15 -17.39 -14.72
C PRO A 2 -2.38 -16.07 -13.95
N PRO A 3 -3.60 -15.80 -13.46
CA PRO A 3 -3.83 -14.63 -12.64
C PRO A 3 -2.97 -14.81 -11.40
N THR A 4 -1.96 -13.96 -11.23
CA THR A 4 -1.29 -13.80 -9.94
C THR A 4 -2.40 -13.63 -8.91
N LYS A 5 -2.62 -14.64 -8.06
CA LYS A 5 -3.61 -14.65 -6.98
C LYS A 5 -3.22 -13.56 -5.98
N LYS A 6 -3.47 -12.30 -6.33
CA LYS A 6 -3.35 -11.17 -5.42
C LYS A 6 -4.62 -11.20 -4.59
N GLU A 7 -4.50 -11.60 -3.34
CA GLU A 7 -5.58 -11.48 -2.37
C GLU A 7 -5.88 -10.00 -2.16
N LYS A 8 -7.14 -9.61 -2.34
CA LYS A 8 -7.57 -8.23 -2.21
C LYS A 8 -7.80 -7.93 -0.73
N VAL A 9 -6.92 -7.12 -0.15
CA VAL A 9 -7.12 -6.57 1.19
C VAL A 9 -7.90 -5.26 1.07
N THR A 10 -9.07 -5.17 1.72
CA THR A 10 -9.81 -3.92 1.84
C THR A 10 -9.24 -3.15 3.03
N PHE A 11 -8.58 -2.03 2.76
CA PHE A 11 -7.98 -1.18 3.78
C PHE A 11 -8.96 -0.08 4.21
N THR A 12 -9.47 -0.19 5.43
CA THR A 12 -10.29 0.87 6.04
C THR A 12 -9.37 1.79 6.83
N CYS A 13 -9.34 3.07 6.48
CA CYS A 13 -8.55 4.07 7.19
C CYS A 13 -9.33 5.36 7.35
N THR A 14 -8.84 6.23 8.23
CA THR A 14 -9.41 7.57 8.42
C THR A 14 -9.18 8.43 7.17
N ALA A 15 -10.04 9.44 6.97
CA ALA A 15 -9.94 10.34 5.83
C ALA A 15 -8.60 11.09 5.76
N GLU A 16 -8.01 11.41 6.91
CA GLU A 16 -6.67 12.02 7.00
C GLU A 16 -5.59 11.06 6.50
N THR A 17 -5.65 9.79 6.90
CA THR A 17 -4.71 8.75 6.47
C THR A 17 -4.82 8.51 4.97
N LYS A 18 -6.05 8.47 4.42
CA LYS A 18 -6.29 8.32 2.99
C LYS A 18 -5.67 9.48 2.21
N GLN A 19 -5.89 10.73 2.64
CA GLN A 19 -5.32 11.91 1.99
C GLN A 19 -3.78 11.92 2.06
N ALA A 20 -3.20 11.54 3.19
CA ALA A 20 -1.76 11.44 3.33
C ALA A 20 -1.16 10.36 2.38
N LEU A 21 -1.84 9.21 2.26
CA LEU A 21 -1.45 8.14 1.33
C LEU A 21 -1.63 8.55 -0.13
N GLU A 22 -2.70 9.26 -0.48
CA GLU A 22 -2.93 9.79 -1.83
C GLU A 22 -1.86 10.82 -2.21
N ALA A 23 -1.58 11.79 -1.33
CA ALA A 23 -0.53 12.78 -1.54
C ALA A 23 0.86 12.14 -1.66
N TRP A 24 1.15 11.10 -0.87
CA TRP A 24 2.42 10.39 -0.97
C TRP A 24 2.51 9.57 -2.26
N ALA A 25 1.43 8.90 -2.65
CA ALA A 25 1.36 8.13 -3.88
C ALA A 25 1.56 9.05 -5.10
N GLU A 26 0.95 10.23 -5.09
CA GLU A 26 1.12 11.26 -6.12
C GLU A 26 2.56 11.75 -6.21
N ARG A 27 3.22 12.02 -5.07
CA ARG A 27 4.64 12.44 -5.02
C ARG A 27 5.60 11.39 -5.58
N GLU A 28 5.29 10.10 -5.41
CA GLU A 28 6.07 8.98 -5.96
C GLU A 28 5.68 8.62 -7.40
N GLY A 29 4.63 9.24 -7.97
CA GLY A 29 4.10 8.89 -9.29
C GLY A 29 3.48 7.49 -9.35
N ARG A 30 2.81 7.05 -8.27
CA ARG A 30 2.28 5.69 -8.10
C ARG A 30 0.82 5.70 -7.67
N THR A 31 0.17 4.55 -7.76
CA THR A 31 -1.15 4.34 -7.16
C THR A 31 -1.03 4.04 -5.66
N VAL A 32 -2.05 4.45 -4.89
CA VAL A 32 -2.14 4.18 -3.45
C VAL A 32 -2.00 2.69 -3.14
N SER A 33 -2.60 1.82 -3.96
CA SER A 33 -2.48 0.36 -3.79
C SER A 33 -1.03 -0.11 -3.86
N ASN A 34 -0.24 0.44 -4.79
CA ASN A 34 1.16 0.06 -4.98
C ASN A 34 2.07 0.64 -3.89
N LEU A 35 1.72 1.84 -3.38
CA LEU A 35 2.38 2.43 -2.22
C LEU A 35 2.14 1.59 -0.96
N VAL A 36 0.88 1.23 -0.68
CA VAL A 36 0.51 0.42 0.48
C VAL A 36 1.12 -0.98 0.40
N GLU A 37 1.13 -1.62 -0.78
CA GLU A 37 1.80 -2.91 -0.99
C GLU A 37 3.29 -2.84 -0.57
N ARG A 38 4.01 -1.80 -1.01
CA ARG A 38 5.42 -1.59 -0.65
C ARG A 38 5.62 -1.26 0.83
N LEU A 39 4.76 -0.41 1.41
CA LEU A 39 4.83 -0.06 2.83
C LEU A 39 4.64 -1.28 3.71
N VAL A 40 3.66 -2.13 3.39
CA VAL A 40 3.40 -3.37 4.13
C VAL A 40 4.56 -4.35 3.96
N LEU A 41 5.10 -4.53 2.75
CA LEU A 41 6.27 -5.37 2.52
C LEU A 41 7.50 -4.89 3.32
N ALA A 42 7.75 -3.58 3.35
CA ALA A 42 8.83 -3.00 4.13
C ALA A 42 8.61 -3.16 5.64
N ALA A 43 7.37 -2.98 6.12
CA ALA A 43 7.02 -3.15 7.53
C ALA A 43 7.17 -4.61 7.98
N LEU A 44 6.73 -5.57 7.15
CA LEU A 44 6.91 -7.01 7.41
C LEU A 44 8.38 -7.39 7.48
N ALA A 45 9.19 -6.94 6.52
CA ALA A 45 10.63 -7.17 6.52
C ALA A 45 11.32 -6.58 7.76
N ASN A 46 10.76 -5.52 8.36
CA ASN A 46 11.27 -4.89 9.57
C ASN A 46 10.73 -5.51 10.87
N GLN A 47 9.66 -6.31 10.81
CA GLN A 47 9.11 -7.08 11.93
C GLN A 47 9.82 -8.43 12.13
N GLU A 48 10.42 -8.99 11.08
CA GLU A 48 11.16 -10.26 11.15
C GLU A 48 12.63 -10.10 11.62
N LYS A 49 12.99 -8.91 12.14
CA LYS A 49 14.28 -8.64 12.81
C LYS A 49 14.09 -8.48 14.31
#